data_AF-A0A530BQV2-F1
#
_entry.id   AF-A0A530BQV2-F1
#
_cell.length_a   1.000
_cell.length_b   1.000
_cell.length_c   1.000
_cell.angle_alpha   90.00
_cell.angle_beta   90.00
_cell.angle_gamma   90.00
#
_symmetry.space_group_name_H-M   'P 1'
#
loop_
_entity.id
_entity.type
_entity.pdbx_description
1 polymer ?
#
loop_
_entity_poly.entity_id
_entity_poly.type
_entity_poly.pdbx_seq_one_letter_code
_entity_poly.pdbx_strand_id
1 'polypeptide(L)'
;LFDGTVYTDDEMITAGVGQKTGARMGHIAMSGEAGSIAGLADVKIGRRIFIHVNNTNPVLDESSAEHAAVKAADWEVAADGMEMEF
;
A
#
# COMPACT_ATOMS: atom_id res chain seq x y z
N LEU A 1 -6.41 -2.23 -9.86
CA LEU A 1 -6.54 -1.63 -8.51
C LEU A 1 -6.34 -2.73 -7.47
N PHE A 2 -5.72 -2.41 -6.33
CA PHE A 2 -5.51 -3.34 -5.21
C PHE A 2 -5.57 -2.59 -3.87
N ASP A 3 -5.85 -3.30 -2.77
CA ASP A 3 -5.89 -2.73 -1.41
C ASP A 3 -4.53 -2.19 -0.99
N GLY A 4 -4.49 -0.93 -0.52
CA GLY A 4 -3.30 -0.25 -0.01
C GLY A 4 -3.48 0.24 1.42
N THR A 5 -4.33 -0.43 2.21
CA THR A 5 -4.77 0.11 3.51
C THR A 5 -3.59 0.38 4.44
N VAL A 6 -2.68 -0.58 4.59
CA VAL A 6 -1.50 -0.43 5.45
C VAL A 6 -0.22 -0.79 4.71
N TYR A 7 0.87 -0.06 4.99
CA TYR A 7 2.20 -0.33 4.45
C TYR A 7 2.86 -1.51 5.15
N THR A 8 2.84 -1.55 6.49
CA THR A 8 3.24 -2.71 7.31
C THR A 8 2.04 -3.26 8.08
N ASP A 9 2.08 -4.54 8.46
CA ASP A 9 0.97 -5.18 9.18
C ASP A 9 0.68 -4.52 10.54
N ASP A 10 1.70 -3.95 11.19
CA ASP A 10 1.60 -3.32 12.52
C ASP A 10 1.46 -1.78 12.46
N GLU A 11 1.21 -1.19 11.29
CA GLU A 11 1.21 0.27 11.06
C GLU A 11 0.40 1.05 12.11
N MET A 12 -0.81 0.60 12.42
CA MET A 12 -1.68 1.27 13.40
C MET A 12 -1.11 1.26 14.83
N ILE A 13 -0.36 0.23 15.17
CA ILE A 13 0.30 0.07 16.48
C ILE A 13 1.52 1.01 16.52
N THR A 14 2.35 0.98 15.48
CA THR A 14 3.53 1.84 15.35
C THR A 14 3.17 3.32 15.34
N ALA A 15 2.08 3.70 14.68
CA ALA A 15 1.55 5.06 14.67
C ALA A 15 0.85 5.46 15.98
N GLY A 16 0.61 4.52 16.92
CA GLY A 16 0.01 4.80 18.22
C GLY A 16 -1.49 5.13 18.20
N VAL A 17 -2.19 4.83 17.09
CA VAL A 17 -3.61 5.17 16.90
C VAL A 17 -4.55 3.96 17.05
N GLY A 18 -4.01 2.76 17.24
CA GLY A 18 -4.80 1.54 17.40
C GLY A 18 -3.97 0.34 17.85
N GLN A 19 -4.66 -0.79 18.03
CA GLN A 19 -4.05 -2.06 18.48
C GLN A 19 -4.25 -3.21 17.49
N LYS A 20 -4.92 -2.96 16.37
CA LYS A 20 -5.21 -3.97 15.35
C LYS A 20 -4.11 -3.96 14.31
N THR A 21 -3.64 -5.14 13.92
CA THR A 21 -2.83 -5.30 12.71
C THR A 21 -3.69 -5.22 11.44
N GLY A 22 -3.06 -5.03 10.28
CA GLY A 22 -3.68 -5.09 8.97
C GLY A 22 -4.44 -6.40 8.77
N ALA A 23 -3.79 -7.53 9.05
CA ALA A 23 -4.38 -8.86 8.99
C ALA A 23 -5.61 -8.99 9.89
N ARG A 24 -5.58 -8.42 11.10
CA ARG A 24 -6.76 -8.39 11.99
C ARG A 24 -7.90 -7.56 11.42
N MET A 25 -7.60 -6.52 10.64
CA MET A 25 -8.59 -5.69 9.95
C MET A 25 -9.04 -6.30 8.62
N GLY A 26 -8.36 -7.35 8.11
CA GLY A 26 -8.67 -8.01 6.84
C GLY A 26 -7.91 -7.45 5.64
N HIS A 27 -6.81 -6.73 5.87
CA HIS A 27 -5.98 -6.11 4.84
C HIS A 27 -4.60 -6.75 4.78
N ILE A 28 -4.12 -7.03 3.57
CA ILE A 28 -2.74 -7.48 3.33
C ILE A 28 -1.86 -6.24 3.27
N ALA A 29 -0.75 -6.23 4.01
CA ALA A 29 0.19 -5.11 3.97
C ALA A 29 0.83 -4.94 2.58
N MET A 30 1.19 -3.71 2.22
CA MET A 30 1.88 -3.44 0.94
C MET A 30 3.28 -4.06 0.92
N SER A 31 4.02 -3.91 2.01
CA SER A 31 5.42 -4.29 2.15
C SER A 31 5.63 -5.64 2.84
N GLY A 32 6.88 -6.10 2.87
CA GLY A 32 7.28 -7.37 3.46
C GLY A 32 7.16 -8.55 2.49
N GLU A 33 7.77 -9.69 2.86
CA GLU A 33 7.81 -10.90 2.02
C GLU A 33 6.41 -11.47 1.75
N ALA A 34 5.51 -11.36 2.73
CA ALA A 34 4.11 -11.76 2.59
C ALA A 34 3.19 -10.61 2.13
N GLY A 35 3.77 -9.46 1.77
CA GLY A 35 3.03 -8.28 1.33
C GLY A 35 2.56 -8.38 -0.11
N SER A 36 1.64 -7.49 -0.50
CA SER A 36 1.04 -7.50 -1.83
C SER A 36 2.03 -7.14 -2.95
N ILE A 37 3.04 -6.30 -2.68
CA ILE A 37 4.10 -5.98 -3.66
C ILE A 37 4.88 -7.24 -4.02
N ALA A 38 5.36 -7.98 -3.02
CA ALA A 38 6.10 -9.22 -3.24
C ALA A 38 5.21 -10.32 -3.84
N GLY A 39 4.00 -10.49 -3.31
CA GLY A 39 3.07 -11.53 -3.73
C GLY A 39 2.55 -11.36 -5.16
N LEU A 40 2.61 -10.15 -5.74
CA LEU A 40 2.15 -9.86 -7.11
C LEU A 40 3.31 -9.56 -8.08
N ALA A 41 4.57 -9.69 -7.66
CA ALA A 41 5.73 -9.34 -8.48
C ALA A 41 5.78 -10.12 -9.81
N ASP A 42 5.46 -11.41 -9.80
CA ASP A 42 5.52 -12.28 -10.97
C ASP A 42 4.22 -12.32 -11.81
N VAL A 43 3.18 -11.59 -11.36
CA VAL A 43 1.90 -11.55 -12.07
C VAL A 43 1.96 -10.48 -13.15
N LYS A 44 1.64 -10.85 -14.40
CA LYS A 44 1.58 -9.92 -15.53
C LYS A 44 0.36 -9.00 -15.42
N ILE A 45 0.57 -7.81 -14.88
CA ILE A 45 -0.45 -6.75 -14.74
C ILE A 45 0.07 -5.52 -15.47
N GLY A 46 -0.76 -4.92 -16.33
CA GLY A 46 -0.37 -3.76 -17.13
C GLY A 46 -0.13 -2.50 -16.31
N ARG A 47 -1.01 -2.19 -15.36
CA ARG A 47 -0.90 -1.03 -14.46
C ARG A 47 -1.32 -1.43 -13.04
N ARG A 48 -0.47 -1.15 -12.05
CA ARG A 48 -0.70 -1.51 -10.65
C ARG A 48 -0.93 -0.25 -9.83
N ILE A 49 -2.06 -0.18 -9.15
CA ILE A 49 -2.47 1.01 -8.40
C ILE A 49 -3.06 0.57 -7.06
N PHE A 50 -2.49 1.08 -5.97
CA PHE A 50 -3.03 0.96 -4.63
C PHE A 50 -4.12 1.98 -4.39
N ILE A 51 -5.23 1.56 -3.79
CA ILE A 51 -6.37 2.41 -3.39
C ILE A 51 -6.81 2.02 -1.97
N HIS A 52 -7.73 2.80 -1.38
CA HIS A 52 -8.20 2.58 -0.01
C HIS A 52 -7.04 2.66 0.99
N VAL A 53 -6.26 3.73 0.89
CA VAL A 53 -5.06 3.95 1.71
C VAL A 53 -5.45 4.57 3.04
N ASN A 54 -5.01 3.99 4.16
CA ASN A 54 -5.32 4.53 5.47
C ASN A 54 -4.50 5.80 5.76
N ASN A 55 -5.03 6.69 6.61
CA ASN A 55 -4.39 7.96 6.95
C ASN A 55 -3.01 7.83 7.64
N THR A 56 -2.73 6.68 8.25
CA THR A 56 -1.43 6.40 8.89
C THR A 56 -0.36 5.90 7.93
N ASN A 57 -0.73 5.60 6.69
CA ASN A 57 0.16 4.94 5.76
C ASN A 57 1.22 5.95 5.25
N PRO A 58 2.52 5.71 5.50
CA PRO A 58 3.60 6.63 5.12
C PRO A 58 3.69 6.83 3.60
N VAL A 59 3.10 5.95 2.78
CA VAL A 59 3.05 6.11 1.32
C VAL A 59 2.32 7.39 0.88
N LEU A 60 1.48 7.98 1.76
CA LEU A 60 0.83 9.26 1.49
C LEU A 60 1.79 10.45 1.55
N ASP A 61 2.93 10.31 2.24
CA ASP A 61 4.02 11.29 2.18
C ASP A 61 4.90 10.97 0.97
N GLU A 62 4.79 11.78 -0.08
CA GLU A 62 5.57 11.64 -1.33
C GLU A 62 7.09 11.73 -1.13
N SER A 63 7.55 12.26 0.01
CA SER A 63 8.96 12.35 0.37
C SER A 63 9.49 11.13 1.17
N SER A 64 8.59 10.21 1.56
CA SER A 64 8.94 9.04 2.36
C SER A 64 9.72 7.98 1.57
N ALA A 65 10.49 7.17 2.29
CA ALA A 65 11.18 6.02 1.71
C ALA A 65 10.17 4.97 1.21
N GLU A 66 9.02 4.87 1.88
CA GLU A 66 7.92 3.97 1.59
C GLU A 66 7.23 4.32 0.27
N HIS A 67 6.96 5.60 0.02
CA HIS A 67 6.47 6.08 -1.28
C HIS A 67 7.48 5.78 -2.39
N ALA A 68 8.77 6.07 -2.17
CA ALA A 68 9.83 5.77 -3.13
C ALA A 68 9.93 4.26 -3.44
N ALA A 69 9.79 3.41 -2.42
CA ALA A 69 9.80 1.95 -2.59
C ALA A 69 8.60 1.44 -3.40
N VAL A 70 7.40 1.97 -3.17
CA VAL A 70 6.19 1.64 -3.94
C VAL A 70 6.37 2.02 -5.41
N LYS A 71 6.86 3.23 -5.68
CA LYS A 71 7.17 3.68 -7.05
C LYS A 71 8.23 2.81 -7.72
N ALA A 72 9.30 2.45 -7.00
CA ALA A 72 10.37 1.59 -7.51
C ALA A 72 9.89 0.17 -7.85
N ALA A 73 8.83 -0.30 -7.17
CA ALA A 73 8.18 -1.57 -7.46
C ALA A 73 7.14 -1.49 -8.61
N ASP A 74 7.10 -0.39 -9.35
CA ASP A 74 6.18 -0.15 -10.46
C ASP A 74 4.69 -0.15 -10.04
N TRP A 75 4.44 0.36 -8.83
CA TRP A 75 3.12 0.64 -8.31
C TRP A 75 2.85 2.15 -8.28
N GLU A 76 1.58 2.51 -8.41
CA GLU A 76 1.06 3.85 -8.20
C GLU A 76 0.20 3.89 -6.92
N VAL A 77 0.10 5.06 -6.31
CA VAL A 77 -0.86 5.34 -5.25
C VAL A 77 -1.98 6.15 -5.87
N ALA A 78 -3.22 5.67 -5.76
CA ALA A 78 -4.37 6.40 -6.23
C ALA A 78 -4.53 7.72 -5.46
N ALA A 79 -4.95 8.76 -6.17
CA ALA A 79 -5.30 10.05 -5.59
C ALA A 79 -6.73 10.42 -5.98
N ASP A 80 -7.35 11.29 -5.19
CA ASP A 80 -8.67 11.82 -5.51
C ASP A 80 -8.64 12.51 -6.88
N GLY A 81 -9.64 12.21 -7.72
CA GLY A 81 -9.73 12.71 -9.09
C GLY A 81 -8.84 11.98 -10.11
N MET A 82 -8.16 10.89 -9.72
CA MET A 82 -7.42 10.06 -10.68
C MET A 82 -8.37 9.42 -11.69
N GLU A 83 -8.19 9.75 -12.96
CA GLU A 83 -8.87 9.10 -14.09
C GLU A 83 -8.01 7.95 -14.64
N MET A 84 -8.67 6.91 -15.15
CA MET A 84 -8.02 5.76 -15.77
C MET A 84 -8.60 5.52 -17.15
N GLU A 85 -7.71 5.47 -18.14
CA GLU A 85 -8.01 5.01 -19.50
C GLU A 85 -7.36 3.64 -19.70
N PHE A 86 -8.02 2.75 -20.45
CA PHE A 86 -7.65 1.35 -20.61
C PHE A 86 -7.59 0.95 -22.08
#